data_AF-A0A1Q9XNR8-F1
#
_entry.id   AF-A0A1Q9XNR8-F1
#
_cell.length_a   1.000
_cell.length_b   1.000
_cell.length_c   1.000
_cell.angle_alpha   90.00
_cell.angle_beta   90.00
_cell.angle_gamma   90.00
#
_symmetry.space_group_name_H-M   'P 1'
#
loop_
_entity.id
_entity.type
_entity.pdbx_description
1 polymer ?
#
loop_
_entity_poly.entity_id
_entity_poly.type
_entity_poly.pdbx_seq_one_letter_code
_entity_poly.pdbx_strand_id
1 'polypeptide(L)'
;MAAIDYLTEKGFSAKVSGKRLVVSPASRLTDDVRKYIKAHRLELIAELAANDGQERRSYWRVQHPTHKPFVMISGPITREEALATIRALWPDAALADAPSALQANTTTTPQPPGGPHQ
;
A
#
# COMPACT_ATOMS: atom_id res chain seq x y z
N MET A 1 24.38 1.99 -0.67
CA MET A 1 23.89 0.62 -0.90
C MET A 1 22.75 0.43 0.06
N ALA A 2 21.54 0.26 -0.44
CA ALA A 2 20.37 0.16 0.41
C ALA A 2 20.36 -1.22 1.10
N ALA A 3 19.80 -1.34 2.30
CA ALA A 3 19.86 -2.61 3.05
C ALA A 3 19.06 -3.71 2.33
N ILE A 4 18.04 -3.31 1.55
CA ILE A 4 17.26 -4.20 0.70
C ILE A 4 18.07 -4.68 -0.52
N ASP A 5 18.98 -3.86 -1.06
CA ASP A 5 19.82 -4.24 -2.21
C ASP A 5 20.66 -5.48 -1.86
N TYR A 6 21.26 -5.52 -0.67
CA TYR A 6 22.05 -6.67 -0.20
C TYR A 6 21.24 -7.97 -0.21
N LEU A 7 19.98 -7.92 0.24
CA LEU A 7 19.09 -9.08 0.22
C LEU A 7 18.74 -9.48 -1.22
N THR A 8 18.47 -8.49 -2.07
CA THR A 8 18.08 -8.68 -3.47
C THR A 8 19.21 -9.27 -4.31
N GLU A 9 20.45 -8.79 -4.15
CA GLU A 9 21.65 -9.32 -4.81
C GLU A 9 21.93 -10.78 -4.42
N LYS A 10 21.59 -11.16 -3.19
CA LYS A 10 21.69 -12.53 -2.70
C LYS A 10 20.49 -13.41 -3.12
N GLY A 11 19.54 -12.86 -3.89
CA GLY A 11 18.37 -13.56 -4.39
C GLY A 11 17.27 -13.78 -3.35
N PHE A 12 17.21 -12.92 -2.32
CA PHE A 12 16.12 -12.88 -1.36
C PHE A 12 15.14 -11.75 -1.68
N SER A 13 13.87 -12.02 -1.44
CA SER A 13 12.80 -11.02 -1.37
C SER A 13 12.46 -10.75 0.08
N ALA A 14 12.38 -9.47 0.45
CA ALA A 14 12.01 -9.04 1.79
C ALA A 14 10.73 -8.19 1.74
N LYS A 15 9.84 -8.36 2.73
CA LYS A 15 8.63 -7.56 2.89
C LYS A 15 8.31 -7.35 4.36
N VAL A 16 7.62 -6.26 4.69
CA VAL A 16 7.11 -6.02 6.04
C VAL A 16 5.68 -6.57 6.12
N SER A 17 5.41 -7.41 7.11
CA SER A 17 4.06 -7.88 7.43
C SER A 17 3.75 -7.51 8.88
N GLY A 18 2.89 -6.52 9.06
CA GLY A 18 2.64 -5.89 10.34
C GLY A 18 3.93 -5.31 10.95
N LYS A 19 4.38 -5.87 12.08
CA LYS A 19 5.63 -5.49 12.77
C LYS A 19 6.82 -6.41 12.48
N ARG A 20 6.70 -7.32 11.52
CA ARG A 20 7.71 -8.35 11.23
C ARG A 20 8.27 -8.19 9.82
N LEU A 21 9.59 -8.36 9.70
CA LEU A 21 10.27 -8.51 8.43
C LEU A 21 10.16 -9.98 8.01
N VAL A 22 9.62 -10.24 6.83
CA VAL A 22 9.50 -11.57 6.22
C VAL A 22 10.48 -11.64 5.06
N VAL A 23 11.34 -12.66 5.06
CA VAL A 23 12.37 -12.88 4.02
C VAL A 23 12.16 -14.25 3.38
N SER A 24 12.14 -14.30 2.06
CA SER A 24 11.95 -15.50 1.24
C SER A 24 13.02 -15.58 0.16
N PRO A 25 13.44 -16.79 -0.28
CA PRO A 25 13.05 -18.10 0.23
C PRO A 25 13.81 -18.48 1.51
N ALA A 26 13.10 -19.02 2.50
CA ALA A 26 13.69 -19.48 3.77
C ALA A 26 14.75 -20.58 3.59
N SER A 27 14.62 -21.40 2.53
CA SER A 27 15.54 -22.51 2.23
C SER A 27 16.97 -22.06 1.92
N ARG A 28 17.17 -20.78 1.53
CA ARG A 28 18.50 -20.21 1.26
C ARG A 28 19.04 -19.38 2.43
N LEU A 29 18.29 -19.25 3.52
CA LEU A 29 18.61 -18.35 4.61
C LEU A 29 19.74 -18.90 5.50
N THR A 30 20.98 -18.50 5.18
CA THR A 30 22.19 -18.84 5.94
C THR A 30 22.29 -18.05 7.25
N ASP A 31 23.11 -18.52 8.19
CA ASP A 31 23.37 -17.82 9.46
C ASP A 31 23.96 -16.41 9.28
N ASP A 32 24.78 -16.21 8.25
CA ASP A 32 25.37 -14.91 7.92
C ASP A 32 24.28 -13.89 7.54
N VAL A 33 23.38 -14.26 6.64
CA VAL A 33 22.23 -13.43 6.25
C VAL A 33 21.32 -13.17 7.45
N ARG A 34 21.17 -14.16 8.33
CA ARG A 34 20.37 -14.03 9.56
C ARG A 34 20.99 -13.03 10.54
N LYS A 35 22.31 -13.03 10.69
CA LYS A 35 23.06 -12.03 11.48
C LYS A 35 22.94 -10.64 10.88
N TYR A 36 23.09 -10.52 9.55
CA TYR A 36 22.91 -9.26 8.84
C TYR A 36 21.51 -8.67 9.06
N ILE A 37 20.46 -9.46 8.84
CA ILE A 37 19.06 -9.05 9.08
C ILE A 37 18.86 -8.59 10.53
N LYS A 38 19.45 -9.29 11.50
CA LYS A 38 19.32 -8.95 12.92
C LYS A 38 20.01 -7.62 13.24
N ALA A 39 21.18 -7.36 12.66
CA ALA A 39 21.94 -6.14 12.85
C ALA A 39 21.24 -4.92 12.20
N HIS A 40 20.70 -5.09 11.00
CA HIS A 40 20.10 -4.01 10.19
C HIS A 40 18.56 -4.00 10.20
N ARG A 41 17.95 -4.62 11.21
CA ARG A 41 16.48 -4.86 11.21
C ARG A 41 15.66 -3.58 11.10
N LEU A 42 16.03 -2.52 11.82
CA LEU A 42 15.29 -1.25 11.80
C LEU A 42 15.41 -0.54 10.46
N GLU A 43 16.62 -0.53 9.88
CA GLU A 43 16.88 0.04 8.57
C GLU A 43 16.09 -0.68 7.49
N LEU A 44 16.12 -2.03 7.49
CA LEU A 44 15.36 -2.86 6.57
C LEU A 44 13.85 -2.58 6.66
N ILE A 45 13.30 -2.45 7.88
CA ILE A 45 11.88 -2.15 8.08
C ILE A 45 11.54 -0.74 7.59
N ALA A 46 12.36 0.25 7.91
CA ALA A 46 12.11 1.64 7.51
C ALA A 46 12.17 1.81 5.99
N GLU A 47 13.18 1.21 5.36
CA GLU A 47 13.36 1.25 3.90
C GLU A 47 12.22 0.50 3.19
N LEU A 48 11.83 -0.68 3.69
CA LEU A 48 10.69 -1.41 3.14
C LEU A 48 9.37 -0.68 3.35
N ALA A 49 9.17 -0.04 4.50
CA ALA A 49 7.96 0.75 4.76
C ALA A 49 7.86 1.98 3.84
N ALA A 50 9.00 2.60 3.51
CA ALA A 50 9.07 3.72 2.58
C ALA A 50 8.79 3.28 1.13
N ASN A 51 9.23 2.07 0.74
CA ASN A 51 9.11 1.52 -0.61
C ASN A 51 8.03 0.43 -0.76
N ASP A 52 7.11 0.29 0.21
CA ASP A 52 6.15 -0.83 0.27
C ASP A 52 5.14 -0.83 -0.90
N GLY A 53 5.11 0.23 -1.71
CA GLY A 53 4.20 0.38 -2.85
C GLY A 53 2.71 0.42 -2.47
N GLN A 54 2.39 0.40 -1.17
CA GLN A 54 1.03 0.36 -0.68
C GLN A 54 0.38 1.73 -0.78
N GLU A 55 -0.70 1.77 -1.53
CA GLU A 55 -1.56 2.94 -1.63
C GLU A 55 -2.30 3.16 -0.31
N ARG A 56 -2.08 4.33 0.28
CA ARG A 56 -2.81 4.78 1.47
C ARG A 56 -3.88 5.77 1.02
N ARG A 57 -5.14 5.42 1.26
CA ARG A 57 -6.29 6.28 0.92
C ARG A 57 -7.04 6.62 2.20
N SER A 58 -7.58 7.83 2.22
CA SER A 58 -8.50 8.28 3.28
C SER A 58 -9.95 7.85 3.04
N TYR A 59 -10.22 7.17 1.92
CA TYR A 59 -11.53 6.64 1.59
C TYR A 59 -11.43 5.27 0.93
N TRP A 60 -12.34 4.37 1.30
CA TRP A 60 -12.43 3.01 0.77
C TRP A 60 -13.89 2.66 0.48
N ARG A 61 -14.16 2.08 -0.68
CA ARG A 61 -15.52 1.66 -1.05
C ARG A 61 -15.80 0.27 -0.48
N VAL A 62 -16.80 0.18 0.38
CA VAL A 62 -17.22 -1.04 1.06
C VAL A 62 -18.39 -1.68 0.33
N GLN A 63 -18.30 -2.97 0.10
CA GLN A 63 -19.37 -3.84 -0.35
C GLN A 63 -19.79 -4.73 0.81
N HIS A 64 -21.08 -4.83 1.03
CA HIS A 64 -21.68 -5.73 2.00
C HIS A 64 -22.79 -6.52 1.31
N PRO A 65 -22.97 -7.83 1.60
CA PRO A 65 -23.99 -8.64 0.94
C PRO A 65 -25.42 -8.12 1.17
N THR A 66 -25.68 -7.52 2.33
CA THR A 66 -27.03 -7.11 2.74
C THR A 66 -27.28 -5.59 2.59
N HIS A 67 -26.22 -4.78 2.49
CA HIS A 67 -26.34 -3.32 2.46
C HIS A 67 -25.86 -2.75 1.14
N LYS A 68 -26.46 -1.64 0.70
CA LYS A 68 -25.98 -0.92 -0.48
C LYS A 68 -24.51 -0.52 -0.27
N PRO A 69 -23.67 -0.55 -1.33
CA PRO A 69 -22.28 -0.14 -1.21
C PRO A 69 -22.16 1.27 -0.65
N PHE A 70 -21.25 1.47 0.29
CA PHE A 70 -21.00 2.75 0.94
C PHE A 70 -19.51 3.05 1.00
N VAL A 71 -19.13 4.28 1.34
CA VAL A 71 -17.73 4.70 1.45
C VAL A 71 -17.37 4.79 2.92
N MET A 72 -16.33 4.08 3.32
CA MET A 72 -15.66 4.28 4.60
C MET A 72 -14.69 5.46 4.46
N ILE A 73 -14.74 6.41 5.38
CA ILE A 73 -13.79 7.52 5.49
C ILE A 73 -12.94 7.31 6.73
N SER A 74 -11.62 7.42 6.59
CA SER A 74 -10.65 7.22 7.67
C SER A 74 -9.45 8.15 7.47
N GLY A 75 -8.50 8.13 8.41
CA GLY A 75 -7.14 8.61 8.11
C GLY A 75 -6.51 7.80 6.95
N PRO A 76 -5.37 8.24 6.40
CA PRO A 76 -4.70 7.53 5.31
C PRO A 76 -4.23 6.16 5.81
N ILE A 77 -4.93 5.11 5.39
CA ILE A 77 -4.66 3.72 5.74
C ILE A 77 -4.56 2.87 4.48
N THR A 78 -3.88 1.74 4.60
CA THR A 78 -3.75 0.75 3.53
C THR A 78 -5.06 -0.01 3.29
N ARG A 79 -5.17 -0.67 2.12
CA ARG A 79 -6.33 -1.53 1.79
C ARG A 79 -6.55 -2.64 2.83
N GLU A 80 -5.47 -3.23 3.33
CA GLU A 80 -5.53 -4.29 4.36
C GLU A 80 -6.05 -3.76 5.70
N GLU A 81 -5.56 -2.61 6.16
CA GLU A 81 -6.03 -1.97 7.38
C GLU A 81 -7.50 -1.55 7.27
N ALA A 82 -7.90 -1.05 6.10
CA ALA A 82 -9.28 -0.70 5.82
C ALA A 82 -10.19 -1.94 5.83
N LEU A 83 -9.74 -3.04 5.23
CA LEU A 83 -10.49 -4.29 5.23
C LEU A 83 -10.60 -4.88 6.64
N ALA A 84 -9.53 -4.83 7.43
CA ALA A 84 -9.54 -5.27 8.82
C ALA A 84 -10.51 -4.45 9.68
N THR A 85 -10.53 -3.13 9.51
CA THR A 85 -11.45 -2.22 10.21
C THR A 85 -12.90 -2.55 9.87
N ILE A 86 -13.20 -2.70 8.58
CA ILE A 86 -14.56 -3.03 8.12
C ILE A 86 -14.98 -4.42 8.57
N ARG A 87 -14.09 -5.42 8.51
CA ARG A 87 -14.40 -6.79 8.96
C ARG A 87 -14.62 -6.89 10.46
N ALA A 88 -14.03 -5.99 11.26
CA ALA A 88 -14.31 -5.92 12.69
C ALA A 88 -15.76 -5.48 12.99
N LEU A 89 -16.38 -4.71 12.09
CA LEU A 89 -17.79 -4.28 12.19
C LEU A 89 -18.73 -5.24 11.46
N TRP A 90 -18.32 -5.70 10.28
CA TRP A 90 -19.09 -6.56 9.37
C TRP A 90 -18.18 -7.66 8.79
N PRO A 91 -18.18 -8.88 9.35
CA PRO A 91 -17.29 -9.95 8.94
C PRO A 91 -17.35 -10.29 7.43
N ASP A 92 -18.54 -10.20 6.86
CA ASP A 92 -18.82 -10.50 5.44
C ASP A 92 -18.59 -9.33 4.49
N ALA A 93 -18.11 -8.18 4.98
CA ALA A 93 -17.83 -7.04 4.14
C ALA A 93 -16.50 -7.20 3.39
N ALA A 94 -16.48 -6.66 2.17
CA ALA A 94 -15.32 -6.59 1.30
C ALA A 94 -15.06 -5.15 0.87
N LEU A 95 -13.81 -4.84 0.52
CA LEU A 95 -13.49 -3.59 -0.14
C LEU A 95 -13.56 -3.81 -1.65
N ALA A 96 -14.37 -3.01 -2.34
CA ALA A 96 -14.30 -2.90 -3.78
C ALA A 96 -12.98 -2.22 -4.14
N ASP A 97 -12.24 -2.81 -5.07
CA ASP A 97 -11.21 -2.05 -5.77
C ASP A 97 -11.93 -0.88 -6.44
N ALA A 98 -11.43 0.34 -6.21
CA ALA A 98 -11.98 1.48 -6.91
C ALA A 98 -11.86 1.19 -8.42
N PRO A 99 -12.88 1.45 -9.24
CA PRO A 99 -12.61 1.52 -10.67
C PRO A 99 -11.50 2.56 -10.86
N SER A 100 -10.51 2.24 -11.67
CA SER A 100 -9.39 3.11 -12.09
C SER A 100 -9.83 4.38 -12.84
N ALA A 101 -10.87 5.06 -12.38
CA ALA A 101 -11.54 6.19 -13.03
C ALA A 101 -11.48 7.48 -12.19
N LEU A 102 -10.48 7.61 -11.30
CA LEU A 102 -10.17 8.86 -10.59
C LEU A 102 -8.70 9.27 -10.75
N GLN A 103 -8.09 8.93 -11.90
CA GLN A 103 -6.99 9.75 -12.45
C GLN A 103 -7.54 10.54 -13.66
N ALA A 104 -8.42 11.51 -13.38
CA ALA A 104 -8.85 12.50 -14.37
C ALA A 104 -9.31 13.77 -13.66
N ASN A 105 -8.38 14.41 -12.95
CA ASN A 105 -8.52 15.82 -12.57
C ASN A 105 -7.16 16.52 -12.67
N THR A 106 -6.59 16.52 -13.88
CA THR A 106 -5.94 17.75 -14.33
C THR A 106 -7.04 18.79 -14.49
N THR A 107 -7.21 19.62 -13.47
CA THR A 107 -7.93 20.88 -13.59
C THR A 107 -7.13 21.80 -14.52
N THR A 108 -7.22 21.55 -15.82
CA THR A 108 -6.97 22.57 -16.83
C THR A 108 -8.20 23.46 -16.80
N THR A 109 -8.06 24.60 -16.14
CA THR A 109 -8.97 25.73 -16.26
C THR A 109 -9.24 26.00 -17.75
N PRO A 110 -10.49 25.88 -18.25
CA PRO A 110 -10.81 26.39 -19.56
C PRO A 110 -10.82 27.91 -19.48
N GLN A 111 -9.79 28.54 -20.04
CA GLN A 111 -9.78 29.97 -20.35
C GLN A 111 -10.99 30.26 -21.27
N PRO A 112 -11.82 31.28 -21.00
CA PRO A 112 -12.97 31.57 -21.82
C PRO A 112 -12.54 32.03 -23.22
N PRO A 113 -13.29 31.69 -24.29
CA PRO A 113 -13.00 32.15 -25.64
C PRO A 113 -13.30 33.65 -25.73
N GLY A 114 -12.27 34.47 -25.63
CA GLY A 114 -12.34 35.87 -26.04
C GLY A 114 -12.35 35.96 -27.57
N GLY A 115 -13.53 35.96 -28.16
CA GLY A 115 -13.78 36.56 -29.47
C GLY A 115 -14.88 37.62 -29.34
N PRO A 116 -15.09 38.50 -30.33
CA PRO A 116 -14.47 38.57 -31.64
C PRO A 116 -13.82 39.94 -31.97
N HIS A 117 -13.19 39.96 -33.13
CA HIS A 117 -12.76 41.14 -33.88
C HIS A 117 -13.75 42.31 -33.87
N GLN A 118 -13.21 43.52 -33.67
CA GLN A 118 -13.36 44.69 -34.56
C GLN A 118 -12.04 45.48 -34.51
#